data_AF-A0A1V5XPI7-F1
#
_entry.id   AF-A0A1V5XPI7-F1
#
_cell.length_a   1.000
_cell.length_b   1.000
_cell.length_c   1.000
_cell.angle_alpha   90.00
_cell.angle_beta   90.00
_cell.angle_gamma   90.00
#
_symmetry.space_group_name_H-M   'P 1'
#
loop_
_entity.id
_entity.type
_entity.pdbx_description
1 polymer ?
#
loop_
_entity_poly.entity_id
_entity_poly.type
_entity_poly.pdbx_seq_one_letter_code
_entity_poly.pdbx_strand_id
1 'polypeptide(L)'
;MVYRIEVAGAHRHTFANPHGLVFQIGCFSEATGCRGTGPASDDFTWFSGYEWQVGVCARCGIHLGWRFISHRTSFFGLIVDRLRDTSLHPSQQP
;
A
#
# COMPACT_ATOMS: atom_id res chain seq x y z
N MET A 1 12.84 0.11 -13.17
CA MET A 1 12.86 -0.64 -11.89
C MET A 1 11.43 -1.06 -11.59
N VAL A 2 11.20 -2.36 -11.36
CA VAL A 2 9.86 -2.88 -11.09
C VAL A 2 9.73 -3.03 -9.57
N TYR A 3 9.04 -2.09 -8.92
CA TYR A 3 8.78 -2.15 -7.48
C TYR A 3 7.54 -2.98 -7.15
N ARG A 4 6.76 -3.41 -8.15
CA ARG A 4 5.57 -4.24 -7.97
C ARG A 4 6.00 -5.65 -7.57
N ILE A 5 5.43 -6.16 -6.50
CA ILE A 5 5.66 -7.52 -6.01
C ILE A 5 4.34 -8.25 -5.81
N GLU A 6 4.40 -9.57 -5.74
CA GLU A 6 3.29 -10.41 -5.30
C GLU A 6 3.44 -10.72 -3.81
N VAL A 7 2.34 -10.60 -3.08
CA VAL A 7 2.22 -11.02 -1.68
C VAL A 7 0.99 -11.90 -1.60
N ALA A 8 1.10 -13.06 -0.95
CA ALA A 8 0.03 -14.06 -0.93
C ALA A 8 -0.50 -14.43 -2.34
N GLY A 9 0.41 -14.53 -3.32
CA GLY A 9 0.10 -14.97 -4.69
C GLY A 9 -0.52 -13.91 -5.61
N ALA A 10 -0.62 -12.64 -5.20
CA ALA A 10 -1.10 -11.57 -6.07
C ALA A 10 -0.44 -10.21 -5.79
N HIS A 11 -0.34 -9.36 -6.81
CA HIS A 11 0.06 -7.97 -6.65
C HIS A 11 -1.08 -7.09 -6.15
N ARG A 12 -2.31 -7.32 -6.63
CA ARG A 12 -3.49 -6.52 -6.28
C ARG A 12 -4.39 -7.30 -5.35
N HIS A 13 -4.88 -6.63 -4.32
CA HIS A 13 -5.81 -7.19 -3.34
C HIS A 13 -6.95 -6.21 -3.10
N THR A 14 -8.13 -6.73 -2.77
CA THR A 14 -9.28 -5.94 -2.34
C THR A 14 -9.64 -6.36 -0.92
N PHE A 15 -9.64 -5.40 0.00
CA PHE A 15 -9.92 -5.66 1.42
C PHE A 15 -10.92 -4.66 1.97
N ALA A 16 -11.69 -5.08 2.97
CA ALA A 16 -12.48 -4.19 3.81
C ALA A 16 -11.77 -3.97 5.15
N ASN A 17 -11.76 -2.73 5.65
CA ASN A 17 -11.36 -2.47 7.03
C ASN A 17 -12.52 -2.77 8.00
N PRO A 18 -12.28 -2.80 9.33
CA PRO A 18 -13.33 -3.08 10.32
C PRO A 18 -14.53 -2.11 10.32
N HIS A 19 -14.38 -0.93 9.71
CA HIS A 19 -15.47 0.05 9.54
C HIS A 19 -16.24 -0.13 8.23
N GLY A 20 -15.97 -1.19 7.47
CA GLY A 20 -16.64 -1.49 6.21
C GLY A 20 -16.13 -0.70 4.99
N LEU A 21 -15.04 0.06 5.12
CA LEU A 21 -14.43 0.76 3.99
C LEU A 21 -13.62 -0.22 3.15
N VAL A 22 -13.92 -0.29 1.85
CA VAL A 22 -13.25 -1.17 0.90
C VAL A 22 -12.11 -0.43 0.20
N PHE A 23 -10.95 -1.08 0.13
CA PHE A 23 -9.76 -0.57 -0.55
C PHE A 23 -9.24 -1.61 -1.52
N GLN A 24 -8.94 -1.18 -2.75
CA GLN A 24 -8.07 -1.93 -3.64
C GLN A 24 -6.64 -1.43 -3.46
N ILE A 25 -5.72 -2.34 -3.16
CA ILE A 25 -4.31 -2.02 -2.95
C ILE A 25 -3.41 -2.77 -3.94
N GLY A 26 -2.28 -2.17 -4.30
CA GLY A 26 -1.15 -2.84 -4.95
C GLY A 26 0.00 -3.03 -3.97
N CYS A 27 0.71 -4.15 -4.09
CA CYS A 27 1.87 -4.49 -3.25
C CYS A 27 3.19 -4.06 -3.90
N PHE A 28 4.00 -3.28 -3.17
CA PHE A 28 5.27 -2.75 -3.64
C PHE A 28 6.40 -3.04 -2.66
N SER A 29 7.56 -3.49 -3.15
CA SER A 29 8.76 -3.71 -2.33
C SER A 29 9.32 -2.41 -1.76
N GLU A 30 9.17 -1.31 -2.51
CA GLU A 30 9.63 0.02 -2.14
C GLU A 30 8.60 1.09 -2.53
N ALA A 31 8.55 2.17 -1.75
CA ALA A 31 7.70 3.32 -2.02
C ALA A 31 8.37 4.60 -1.50
N THR A 32 9.36 5.14 -2.22
CA THR A 32 10.20 6.27 -1.78
C THR A 32 9.40 7.51 -1.31
N GLY A 33 8.25 7.78 -1.92
CA GLY A 33 7.37 8.90 -1.56
C GLY A 33 6.40 8.63 -0.41
N CYS A 34 6.37 7.41 0.14
CA CYS A 34 5.46 6.98 1.19
C CYS A 34 6.24 6.57 2.44
N ARG A 35 5.79 7.05 3.61
CA ARG A 35 6.35 6.65 4.90
C ARG A 35 5.28 6.07 5.81
N GLY A 36 5.66 5.06 6.60
CA GLY A 36 4.84 4.61 7.73
C GLY A 36 4.76 5.69 8.81
N THR A 37 3.64 5.77 9.53
CA THR A 37 3.44 6.70 10.64
C THR A 37 2.69 6.04 11.79
N GLY A 38 3.04 6.42 13.02
CA GLY A 38 2.49 5.83 14.25
C GLY A 38 3.15 4.49 14.64
N PRO A 39 2.71 3.87 15.75
CA PRO A 39 3.13 2.51 16.09
C PRO A 39 2.63 1.52 15.05
N ALA A 40 3.34 0.41 14.88
CA ALA A 40 2.84 -0.72 14.11
C ALA A 40 1.76 -1.46 14.91
N SER A 41 0.78 -2.02 14.23
CA SER A 41 -0.31 -2.80 14.83
C SER A 41 -0.57 -4.04 13.98
N ASP A 42 -0.84 -5.18 14.60
CA ASP A 42 -1.35 -6.40 13.96
C ASP A 42 -2.88 -6.46 13.92
N ASP A 43 -3.57 -5.48 14.52
CA ASP A 43 -5.03 -5.43 14.57
C ASP A 43 -5.62 -5.48 13.16
N PHE A 44 -6.43 -6.51 12.91
CA PHE A 44 -7.09 -6.72 11.61
C PHE A 44 -6.13 -6.67 10.41
N THR A 45 -4.88 -7.10 10.59
CA THR A 45 -3.93 -7.18 9.49
C THR A 45 -4.47 -8.05 8.35
N TRP A 46 -4.35 -7.56 7.11
CA TRP A 46 -4.78 -8.31 5.94
C TRP A 46 -3.78 -9.36 5.48
N PHE A 47 -2.51 -9.22 5.90
CA PHE A 47 -1.45 -10.15 5.56
C PHE A 47 -0.96 -10.83 6.85
N SER A 48 -1.27 -12.12 6.98
CA SER A 48 -0.88 -12.91 8.15
C SER A 48 0.63 -12.84 8.41
N GLY A 49 1.02 -12.60 9.67
CA GLY A 49 2.41 -12.46 10.08
C GLY A 49 3.02 -11.07 9.84
N TYR A 50 2.22 -10.08 9.43
CA TYR A 50 2.63 -8.69 9.32
C TYR A 50 1.86 -7.79 10.28
N GLU A 51 2.57 -6.88 10.92
CA GLU A 51 2.02 -5.66 11.49
C GLU A 51 1.94 -4.59 10.39
N TRP A 52 1.12 -3.56 10.59
CA TRP A 52 0.97 -2.46 9.66
C TRP A 52 1.09 -1.11 10.37
N GLN A 53 1.60 -0.12 9.62
CA GLN A 53 1.52 1.30 9.94
C GLN A 53 0.71 2.00 8.85
N VAL A 54 0.02 3.09 9.19
CA VAL A 54 -0.59 3.95 8.17
C VAL A 54 0.54 4.52 7.29
N GLY A 55 0.44 4.31 5.99
CA GLY A 55 1.34 4.83 4.97
C GLY A 55 0.84 6.18 4.46
N VAL A 56 1.63 7.23 4.67
CA VAL A 56 1.29 8.60 4.23
C VAL A 56 2.30 9.12 3.23
N CYS A 57 1.84 10.00 2.33
CA CYS A 57 2.73 10.76 1.46
C CYS A 57 3.73 11.56 2.31
N ALA A 58 5.01 11.36 2.07
CA ALA A 58 6.07 12.02 2.83
C ALA A 58 6.05 13.56 2.66
N ARG A 59 5.45 14.07 1.57
CA ARG A 59 5.35 15.49 1.27
C ARG A 59 4.10 16.16 1.84
N CYS A 60 2.92 15.56 1.68
CA CYS A 60 1.65 16.21 2.01
C CYS A 60 0.84 15.51 3.11
N GLY A 61 1.28 14.37 3.62
CA GLY A 61 0.61 13.65 4.71
C GLY A 61 -0.69 12.93 4.32
N ILE A 62 -1.13 13.03 3.06
CA ILE A 62 -2.30 12.28 2.57
C ILE A 62 -2.03 10.78 2.75
N HIS A 63 -3.02 10.06 3.27
CA HIS A 63 -3.00 8.60 3.37
C HIS A 63 -2.83 8.00 1.96
N LEU A 64 -1.80 7.19 1.75
CA LEU A 64 -1.56 6.49 0.48
C LEU A 64 -1.79 4.98 0.59
N GLY A 65 -1.81 4.44 1.80
CA GLY A 65 -2.07 3.03 2.07
C GLY A 65 -1.40 2.62 3.38
N TRP A 66 -0.69 1.48 3.37
CA TRP A 66 -0.10 0.89 4.57
C TRP A 66 1.32 0.42 4.32
N ARG A 67 2.17 0.50 5.34
CA ARG A 67 3.46 -0.18 5.38
C ARG A 67 3.30 -1.44 6.21
N PHE A 68 3.51 -2.60 5.60
CA PHE A 68 3.48 -3.90 6.27
C PHE A 68 4.88 -4.32 6.68
N ILE A 69 5.03 -4.78 7.91
CA ILE A 69 6.32 -5.11 8.53
C ILE A 69 6.19 -6.47 9.21
N SER A 70 7.14 -7.35 8.95
CA SER A 70 7.32 -8.64 9.65
C SER A 70 8.77 -8.73 10.15
N HIS A 71 9.09 -9.79 10.88
CA HIS A 71 10.48 -10.06 11.29
C HIS A 71 11.47 -10.25 10.13
N ARG A 72 10.99 -10.59 8.93
CA ARG A 72 11.86 -10.96 7.79
C ARG A 72 11.85 -9.91 6.69
N THR A 73 10.71 -9.28 6.44
CA THR A 73 10.49 -8.43 5.28
C THR A 73 9.55 -7.28 5.61
N SER A 74 9.59 -6.24 4.78
CA SER A 74 8.58 -5.19 4.77
C SER A 74 8.19 -4.85 3.34
N PHE A 75 6.96 -4.40 3.15
CA PHE A 75 6.47 -3.91 1.87
C PHE A 75 5.39 -2.83 2.07
N PHE A 76 4.92 -2.24 0.98
CA PHE A 76 3.84 -1.26 1.00
C PHE A 76 2.62 -1.79 0.26
N GLY A 77 1.45 -1.69 0.90
CA GLY A 77 0.16 -1.86 0.24
C GLY A 77 -0.44 -0.48 -0.04
N LEU A 78 -0.35 -0.01 -1.28
CA LEU A 78 -0.78 1.35 -1.66
C LEU A 78 -2.14 1.32 -2.35
N ILE A 79 -3.03 2.24 -1.98
CA ILE A 79 -4.37 2.38 -2.54
C ILE A 79 -4.25 2.79 -4.01
N VAL A 80 -4.73 1.93 -4.91
CA VAL A 80 -4.49 2.09 -6.36
C VAL A 80 -5.09 3.39 -6.90
N ASP A 81 -6.25 3.80 -6.41
CA ASP A 81 -6.94 5.03 -6.84
C ASP A 81 -6.20 6.33 -6.43
N ARG A 82 -5.20 6.20 -5.54
CA ARG A 82 -4.34 7.32 -5.11
C ARG A 82 -3.01 7.36 -5.85
N LEU A 83 -2.77 6.42 -6.75
CA LEU A 83 -1.57 6.35 -7.57
C LEU A 83 -1.87 6.81 -8.98
N ARG A 84 -0.89 7.49 -9.60
CA ARG A 84 -0.92 7.84 -11.01
C ARG A 84 0.07 6.95 -11.74
N ASP A 85 -0.38 6.26 -12.77
CA ASP A 85 0.53 5.54 -13.64
C ASP A 85 1.19 6.55 -14.59
N THR A 86 2.48 6.79 -14.40
CA THR A 86 3.26 7.70 -15.24
C THR A 86 3.66 7.08 -16.58
N SER A 87 3.35 5.79 -16.81
CA SER A 87 3.45 5.18 -18.14
C SER A 87 2.26 5.55 -19.04
N LEU A 88 1.18 6.12 -18.49
CA LEU A 88 0.09 6.71 -19.26
C LEU A 88 0.42 8.18 -19.56
N HIS A 89 0.65 8.49 -20.85
CA HIS A 89 0.77 9.86 -21.31
C HIS A 89 -0.58 10.58 -21.17
N PRO A 90 -0.63 11.85 -20.72
CA PRO A 90 -1.89 12.57 -20.47
C PRO A 90 -2.76 12.82 -21.72
N SER A 91 -2.31 12.45 -22.91
CA SER A 91 -3.05 12.57 -24.17
C SER A 91 -4.02 11.42 -24.45
N GLN A 92 -4.23 10.46 -23.54
CA GLN A 92 -5.11 9.30 -23.77
C GLN A 92 -6.21 9.09 -22.71
N GLN A 93 -6.63 10.13 -22.01
CA GLN A 93 -7.83 10.05 -21.17
C GLN A 93 -9.05 10.54 -21.98
N PRO A 94 -10.15 9.76 -22.08
CA PRO A 94 -11.38 10.22 -22.75
C PRO A 94 -12.02 11.40 -22.02
#